data_AF-A0A2V8J2Q6-F1
#
_entry.id   AF-A0A2V8J2Q6-F1
#
_cell.length_a   1.000
_cell.length_b   1.000
_cell.length_c   1.000
_cell.angle_alpha   90.00
_cell.angle_beta   90.00
_cell.angle_gamma   90.00
#
_symmetry.space_group_name_H-M   'P 1'
#
loop_
_entity.id
_entity.type
_entity.pdbx_description
1 polymer ?
#
loop_
_entity_poly.entity_id
_entity_poly.type
_entity_poly.pdbx_seq_one_letter_code
_entity_poly.pdbx_strand_id
1 'polypeptide(L)'
;MDYRYSIIQEEVPIMSRPASSSAALPIAYVALRILIVLNWLMGAAILALLVVLPNEQWIMAAFKLSPSPDTDRLIVGLRAVAGLGLVGIPLNYVVLERLVAIVETVRAGDPFVAANAARLQAIAWALLALQLLSLVIHAIAKAVSSPAHPLHLDAGFSINGWLAVLLTFVLARVFAEGTLMREDLEGTV
;
A
#
# COMPACT_ATOMS: atom_id res chain seq x y z
N MET A 1 -41.34 -4.31 -65.34
CA MET A 1 -40.98 -3.20 -64.44
C MET A 1 -40.29 -3.83 -63.25
N ASP A 2 -38.97 -3.70 -63.22
CA ASP A 2 -38.04 -4.41 -62.34
C ASP A 2 -37.58 -3.46 -61.23
N TYR A 3 -37.99 -3.71 -59.98
CA TYR A 3 -37.64 -2.87 -58.82
C TYR A 3 -36.44 -3.48 -58.10
N ARG A 4 -35.25 -3.15 -58.61
CA ARG A 4 -33.96 -3.48 -58.03
C ARG A 4 -33.56 -2.37 -57.05
N TYR A 5 -33.88 -2.52 -55.76
CA TYR A 5 -33.33 -1.65 -54.72
C TYR A 5 -31.92 -2.13 -54.37
N SER A 6 -30.91 -1.43 -54.90
CA SER A 6 -29.52 -1.58 -54.47
C SER A 6 -29.34 -0.93 -53.11
N ILE A 7 -29.26 -1.75 -52.06
CA ILE A 7 -28.72 -1.32 -50.76
C ILE A 7 -27.20 -1.20 -50.93
N ILE A 8 -26.71 0.03 -50.99
CA ILE A 8 -25.28 0.31 -50.80
C ILE A 8 -25.01 0.11 -49.32
N GLN A 9 -24.38 -1.00 -48.94
CA GLN A 9 -23.72 -1.13 -47.63
C GLN A 9 -22.53 -0.18 -47.64
N GLU A 10 -22.66 1.00 -47.03
CA GLU A 10 -21.49 1.72 -46.53
C GLU A 10 -20.89 0.86 -45.40
N GLU A 11 -19.79 0.17 -45.70
CA GLU A 11 -18.89 -0.35 -44.66
C GLU A 11 -18.35 0.84 -43.88
N VAL A 12 -18.97 1.16 -42.74
CA VAL A 12 -18.38 2.07 -41.75
C VAL A 12 -17.10 1.40 -41.26
N PRO A 13 -15.90 1.93 -41.55
CA PRO A 13 -14.69 1.33 -41.07
C PRO A 13 -14.68 1.46 -39.55
N ILE A 14 -14.74 0.34 -38.85
CA ILE A 14 -14.61 0.28 -37.40
C ILE A 14 -13.16 0.69 -37.10
N MET A 15 -12.91 1.99 -36.93
CA MET A 15 -11.68 2.47 -36.36
C MET A 15 -11.59 1.91 -34.94
N SER A 16 -10.85 0.81 -34.80
CA SER A 16 -10.35 0.34 -33.53
C SER A 16 -9.49 1.46 -32.94
N ARG A 17 -10.11 2.29 -32.09
CA ARG A 17 -9.37 3.26 -31.27
C ARG A 17 -8.29 2.46 -30.52
N PRO A 18 -7.00 2.76 -30.70
CA PRO A 18 -5.99 2.16 -29.85
C PRO A 18 -6.33 2.56 -28.41
N ALA A 19 -6.61 1.58 -27.56
CA ALA A 19 -6.90 1.81 -26.16
C ALA A 19 -5.73 2.61 -25.55
N SER A 20 -6.05 3.74 -24.94
CA SER A 20 -5.11 4.70 -24.35
C SER A 20 -4.39 4.15 -23.12
N SER A 21 -3.65 3.04 -23.25
CA SER A 21 -2.98 2.30 -22.16
C SER A 21 -1.45 2.45 -22.16
N SER A 22 -0.88 3.28 -23.04
CA SER A 22 0.57 3.23 -23.31
C SER A 22 1.44 3.81 -22.17
N ALA A 23 1.00 4.86 -21.47
CA ALA A 23 1.85 5.56 -20.50
C ALA A 23 1.59 5.19 -19.02
N ALA A 24 0.37 4.76 -18.66
CA ALA A 24 -0.02 4.62 -17.25
C ALA A 24 0.72 3.48 -16.53
N LEU A 25 0.85 2.30 -17.16
CA LEU A 25 1.48 1.13 -16.55
C LEU A 25 3.00 1.29 -16.34
N PRO A 26 3.77 1.84 -17.30
CA PRO A 26 5.17 2.18 -17.07
C PRO A 26 5.36 3.19 -15.93
N ILE A 27 4.52 4.22 -15.84
CA ILE A 27 4.57 5.21 -14.75
C ILE A 27 4.31 4.53 -13.41
N ALA A 28 3.28 3.70 -13.30
CA ALA A 28 2.95 2.98 -12.07
C ALA A 28 4.12 2.08 -11.62
N TYR A 29 4.74 1.36 -12.56
CA TYR A 29 5.90 0.51 -12.29
C TYR A 29 7.07 1.30 -11.67
N VAL A 30 7.44 2.42 -12.31
CA VAL A 30 8.53 3.29 -11.82
C VAL A 30 8.19 3.90 -10.47
N ALA A 31 6.96 4.40 -10.30
CA ALA A 31 6.50 4.96 -9.05
C ALA A 31 6.59 3.95 -7.90
N LEU A 32 6.13 2.71 -8.09
CA LEU A 32 6.22 1.66 -7.09
C LEU A 32 7.67 1.32 -6.71
N ARG A 33 8.58 1.29 -7.69
CA ARG A 33 10.02 1.06 -7.44
C ARG A 33 10.65 2.19 -6.62
N ILE A 34 10.29 3.44 -6.92
CA ILE A 34 10.70 4.61 -6.12
C ILE A 34 10.17 4.47 -4.69
N LEU A 35 8.89 4.11 -4.53
CA LEU A 35 8.29 3.92 -3.20
C LEU A 35 8.98 2.80 -2.40
N ILE A 36 9.42 1.72 -3.05
CA ILE A 36 10.22 0.66 -2.39
C ILE A 36 11.53 1.23 -1.84
N VAL A 37 12.25 2.01 -2.66
CA VAL A 37 13.51 2.65 -2.23
C VAL A 37 13.26 3.61 -1.08
N LEU A 38 12.25 4.48 -1.19
CA LEU A 38 11.87 5.42 -0.12
C LEU A 38 11.47 4.70 1.18
N ASN A 39 10.76 3.57 1.08
CA ASN A 39 10.41 2.76 2.25
C ASN A 39 11.66 2.23 2.96
N TRP A 40 12.65 1.71 2.23
CA TRP A 40 13.92 1.28 2.83
C TRP A 40 14.74 2.44 3.39
N LEU A 41 14.77 3.59 2.72
CA LEU A 41 15.41 4.81 3.24
C LEU A 41 14.76 5.28 4.54
N MET A 42 13.43 5.22 4.64
CA MET A 42 12.70 5.51 5.88
C MET A 42 13.09 4.53 6.99
N GLY A 43 13.16 3.23 6.70
CA GLY A 43 13.62 2.23 7.66
C GLY A 43 15.04 2.48 8.15
N ALA A 44 15.97 2.83 7.25
CA ALA A 44 17.33 3.20 7.60
C ALA A 44 17.37 4.47 8.47
N ALA A 45 16.56 5.48 8.17
CA ALA A 45 16.46 6.70 8.96
C ALA A 45 15.93 6.44 10.37
N ILE A 46 14.89 5.61 10.51
CA ILE A 46 14.35 5.19 11.82
C ILE A 46 15.39 4.40 12.60
N LEU A 47 16.10 3.47 11.95
CA LEU A 47 17.14 2.68 12.60
C LEU A 47 18.31 3.57 13.06
N ALA A 48 18.73 4.53 12.24
CA ALA A 48 19.74 5.52 12.61
C ALA A 48 19.28 6.36 13.81
N LEU A 49 18.00 6.78 13.85
CA LEU A 49 17.43 7.48 14.99
C LEU A 49 17.46 6.63 16.28
N LEU A 50 17.23 5.32 16.18
CA LEU A 50 17.25 4.42 17.33
C LEU A 50 18.66 4.07 17.81
N VAL A 51 19.62 3.93 16.90
CA VAL A 51 20.97 3.38 17.19
C VAL A 51 22.04 4.47 17.29
N VAL A 52 22.00 5.48 16.42
CA VAL A 52 23.05 6.50 16.25
C VAL A 52 22.76 7.77 17.07
N LEU A 53 21.51 8.00 17.46
CA LEU A 53 21.10 9.12 18.31
C LEU A 53 20.79 8.71 19.77
N PRO A 54 21.66 7.98 20.51
CA PRO A 54 21.48 7.80 21.94
C PRO A 54 21.97 9.05 22.69
N ASN A 55 21.54 10.24 22.27
CA ASN A 55 21.75 11.42 23.09
C ASN A 55 20.38 11.89 23.54
N GLU A 56 19.98 11.44 24.74
CA GLU A 56 18.89 12.05 25.49
C GLU A 56 19.04 13.58 25.47
N GLN A 57 20.27 14.08 25.44
CA GLN A 57 20.57 15.51 25.27
C GLN A 57 20.11 16.11 23.93
N TRP A 58 20.10 15.38 22.81
CA TRP A 58 19.59 15.91 21.53
C TRP A 58 18.06 16.02 21.57
N ILE A 59 17.37 15.01 22.09
CA ILE A 59 15.91 15.06 22.26
C ILE A 59 15.55 16.16 23.27
N MET A 60 16.25 16.21 24.41
CA MET A 60 16.04 17.26 25.41
C MET A 60 16.38 18.66 24.87
N ALA A 61 17.40 18.82 24.04
CA ALA A 61 17.73 20.10 23.41
C ALA A 61 16.72 20.51 22.32
N ALA A 62 16.29 19.57 21.47
CA ALA A 62 15.34 19.82 20.38
C ALA A 62 13.95 20.19 20.91
N PHE A 63 13.52 19.56 22.01
CA PHE A 63 12.23 19.80 22.66
C PHE A 63 12.32 20.71 23.90
N LYS A 64 13.50 21.25 24.22
CA LYS A 64 13.77 22.07 25.42
C LYS A 64 13.27 21.44 26.73
N LEU A 65 13.45 20.13 26.86
CA LEU A 65 13.00 19.37 28.02
C LEU A 65 13.99 19.53 29.18
N SER A 66 13.46 19.77 30.38
CA SER A 66 14.21 19.63 31.63
C SER A 66 14.16 18.16 32.08
N PRO A 67 15.24 17.59 32.65
CA PRO A 67 15.22 16.22 33.15
C PRO A 67 14.06 16.03 34.14
N SER A 68 13.12 15.15 33.81
CA SER A 68 11.95 14.84 34.63
C SER A 68 11.46 13.43 34.34
N PRO A 69 10.79 12.75 35.29
CA PRO A 69 10.21 11.42 35.06
C PRO A 69 9.23 11.37 33.87
N ASP A 70 8.58 12.48 33.55
CA ASP A 70 7.67 12.59 32.41
C ASP A 70 8.43 12.66 31.08
N THR A 71 9.60 13.29 31.06
CA THR A 71 10.52 13.30 29.91
C THR A 71 11.06 11.90 29.61
N ASP A 72 11.41 11.13 30.63
CA ASP A 72 11.89 9.75 30.44
C ASP A 72 10.82 8.84 29.84
N ARG A 73 9.58 8.95 30.34
CA ARG A 73 8.41 8.25 29.79
C ARG A 73 8.15 8.62 28.33
N LEU A 74 8.26 9.90 28.00
CA LEU A 74 8.11 10.40 26.63
C LEU A 74 9.18 9.80 25.69
N ILE A 75 10.45 9.80 26.12
CA ILE A 75 11.56 9.23 25.33
C ILE A 75 11.36 7.73 25.11
N VAL A 76 10.98 6.98 26.15
CA VAL A 76 10.69 5.54 26.03
C VAL A 76 9.51 5.31 25.07
N GLY A 77 8.45 6.11 25.17
CA GLY A 77 7.31 6.06 24.26
C GLY A 77 7.70 6.30 22.81
N LEU A 78 8.47 7.36 22.54
CA LEU A 78 8.93 7.68 21.18
C LEU A 78 9.85 6.59 20.62
N ARG A 79 10.73 6.01 21.44
CA ARG A 79 11.57 4.86 21.03
C ARG A 79 10.72 3.62 20.73
N ALA A 80 9.70 3.34 21.53
CA ALA A 80 8.77 2.25 21.27
C ALA A 80 8.00 2.46 19.95
N VAL A 81 7.50 3.67 19.70
CA VAL A 81 6.84 4.04 18.44
C VAL A 81 7.79 3.91 17.25
N ALA A 82 9.03 4.40 17.37
CA ALA A 82 10.03 4.25 16.32
C ALA A 82 10.38 2.78 16.06
N GLY A 83 10.50 1.96 17.11
CA GLY A 83 10.69 0.51 16.99
C GLY A 83 9.53 -0.19 16.28
N LEU A 84 8.29 0.19 16.59
CA LEU A 84 7.11 -0.28 15.85
C LEU A 84 7.09 0.22 14.40
N GLY A 85 7.60 1.42 14.13
CA GLY A 85 7.79 1.94 12.78
C GLY A 85 8.67 1.03 11.92
N LEU A 86 9.71 0.40 12.50
CA LEU A 86 10.54 -0.58 11.80
C LEU A 86 9.76 -1.84 11.39
N VAL A 87 8.74 -2.24 12.14
CA VAL A 87 7.84 -3.35 11.77
C VAL A 87 6.98 -2.99 10.56
N GLY A 88 6.65 -1.71 10.38
CA GLY A 88 5.91 -1.22 9.20
C GLY A 88 6.70 -1.36 7.89
N ILE A 89 8.03 -1.28 7.93
CA ILE A 89 8.90 -1.33 6.75
C ILE A 89 8.75 -2.63 5.94
N PRO A 90 8.89 -3.84 6.53
CA PRO A 90 8.67 -5.08 5.79
C PRO A 90 7.21 -5.27 5.35
N LEU A 91 6.23 -4.79 6.12
CA LEU A 91 4.82 -4.85 5.74
C LEU A 91 4.51 -4.00 4.50
N ASN A 92 5.01 -2.76 4.47
CA ASN A 92 4.92 -1.89 3.30
C ASN A 92 5.66 -2.48 2.10
N TYR A 93 6.84 -3.08 2.31
CA TYR A 93 7.57 -3.76 1.26
C TYR A 93 6.75 -4.90 0.64
N VAL A 94 6.13 -5.75 1.46
CA VAL A 94 5.22 -6.81 1.00
C VAL A 94 4.13 -6.27 0.08
N VAL A 95 3.49 -5.16 0.47
CA VAL A 95 2.45 -4.50 -0.35
C VAL A 95 3.01 -4.02 -1.67
N LEU A 96 4.08 -3.22 -1.63
CA LEU A 96 4.66 -2.59 -2.82
C LEU A 96 5.21 -3.61 -3.81
N GLU A 97 5.91 -4.63 -3.34
CA GLU A 97 6.47 -5.71 -4.17
C GLU A 97 5.36 -6.48 -4.90
N ARG A 98 4.24 -6.78 -4.22
CA ARG A 98 3.10 -7.46 -4.83
C ARG A 98 2.38 -6.60 -5.85
N LEU A 99 2.28 -5.29 -5.61
CA LEU A 99 1.76 -4.34 -6.59
C LEU A 99 2.67 -4.27 -7.83
N VAL A 100 3.99 -4.28 -7.67
CA VAL A 100 4.93 -4.33 -8.80
C VAL A 100 4.68 -5.60 -9.62
N ALA A 101 4.59 -6.76 -8.98
CA ALA A 101 4.37 -8.02 -9.67
C ALA A 101 3.01 -8.08 -10.40
N ILE A 102 1.96 -7.48 -9.84
CA ILE A 102 0.66 -7.32 -10.52
C ILE A 102 0.84 -6.42 -11.76
N VAL A 103 1.48 -5.26 -11.62
CA VAL A 103 1.74 -4.33 -12.74
C VAL A 103 2.56 -5.02 -13.85
N GLU A 104 3.54 -5.85 -13.50
CA GLU A 104 4.32 -6.62 -14.47
C GLU A 104 3.45 -7.59 -15.28
N THR A 105 2.57 -8.36 -14.63
CA THR A 105 1.66 -9.26 -15.34
C THR A 105 0.65 -8.51 -16.22
N VAL A 106 0.14 -7.36 -15.76
CA VAL A 106 -0.77 -6.52 -16.54
C VAL A 106 -0.05 -5.95 -17.76
N ARG A 107 1.21 -5.52 -17.62
CA ARG A 107 2.06 -5.05 -18.73
C ARG A 107 2.38 -6.15 -19.74
N ALA A 108 2.45 -7.40 -19.28
CA ALA A 108 2.60 -8.58 -20.14
C ALA A 108 1.28 -8.97 -20.84
N GLY A 109 0.17 -8.27 -20.59
CA GLY A 109 -1.13 -8.56 -21.17
C GLY A 109 -1.95 -9.63 -20.43
N ASP A 110 -1.48 -10.07 -19.26
CA ASP A 110 -2.09 -11.17 -18.50
C ASP A 110 -2.53 -10.75 -17.08
N PRO A 111 -3.57 -9.90 -16.96
CA PRO A 111 -4.00 -9.34 -15.68
C PRO A 111 -4.69 -10.37 -14.76
N PHE A 112 -5.33 -11.39 -15.32
CA PHE A 112 -6.15 -12.37 -14.61
C PHE A 112 -5.43 -13.73 -14.56
N VAL A 113 -4.38 -13.77 -13.74
CA VAL A 113 -3.67 -15.00 -13.36
C VAL A 113 -3.95 -15.33 -11.90
N ALA A 114 -4.02 -16.62 -11.56
CA ALA A 114 -4.25 -17.07 -10.18
C ALA A 114 -3.22 -16.47 -9.18
N ALA A 115 -1.99 -16.23 -9.66
CA ALA A 115 -0.95 -15.54 -8.89
C ALA A 115 -1.35 -14.13 -8.43
N ASN A 116 -2.13 -13.38 -9.22
CA ASN A 116 -2.58 -12.03 -8.85
C ASN A 116 -3.64 -12.06 -7.74
N ALA A 117 -4.52 -13.06 -7.72
CA ALA A 117 -5.43 -13.27 -6.61
C ALA A 117 -4.68 -13.52 -5.29
N ALA A 118 -3.66 -14.38 -5.31
CA ALA A 118 -2.81 -14.63 -4.15
C ALA A 118 -2.02 -13.39 -3.71
N ARG A 119 -1.50 -12.59 -4.67
CA ARG A 119 -0.83 -11.31 -4.39
C ARG A 119 -1.77 -10.32 -3.69
N LEU A 120 -3.01 -10.17 -4.18
CA LEU A 120 -4.03 -9.31 -3.56
C LEU A 120 -4.40 -9.79 -2.16
N GLN A 121 -4.53 -11.10 -1.94
CA GLN A 121 -4.81 -11.64 -0.61
C GLN A 121 -3.69 -11.33 0.38
N ALA A 122 -2.43 -11.47 -0.05
CA ALA A 122 -1.29 -11.11 0.79
C ALA A 122 -1.21 -9.59 1.06
N ILE A 123 -1.56 -8.74 0.09
CA ILE A 123 -1.70 -7.29 0.30
C ILE A 123 -2.77 -7.02 1.37
N ALA A 124 -3.93 -7.67 1.29
CA ALA A 124 -5.01 -7.47 2.26
C ALA A 124 -4.58 -7.79 3.70
N TRP A 125 -3.85 -8.90 3.89
CA TRP A 125 -3.27 -9.26 5.19
C TRP A 125 -2.21 -8.26 5.68
N ALA A 126 -1.35 -7.78 4.79
CA ALA A 126 -0.36 -6.78 5.14
C ALA A 126 -1.01 -5.44 5.54
N LEU A 127 -2.06 -5.00 4.82
CA LEU A 127 -2.83 -3.81 5.17
C LEU A 127 -3.53 -3.98 6.53
N LEU A 128 -4.09 -5.16 6.82
CA LEU A 128 -4.68 -5.43 8.13
C LEU A 128 -3.64 -5.31 9.25
N ALA A 129 -2.46 -5.92 9.06
CA ALA A 129 -1.36 -5.81 10.02
C ALA A 129 -0.93 -4.35 10.24
N LEU A 130 -0.87 -3.54 9.18
CA LEU A 130 -0.58 -2.11 9.27
C LEU A 130 -1.67 -1.33 10.04
N GLN A 131 -2.96 -1.67 9.88
CA GLN A 131 -4.03 -1.05 10.68
C GLN A 131 -3.91 -1.41 12.16
N LEU A 132 -3.63 -2.67 12.48
CA LEU A 132 -3.40 -3.10 13.87
C LEU A 132 -2.18 -2.41 14.47
N LEU A 133 -1.08 -2.31 13.71
CA LEU A 133 0.13 -1.59 14.11
C LEU A 133 -0.17 -0.10 14.40
N SER A 134 -0.96 0.54 13.54
CA SER A 134 -1.40 1.93 13.71
C SER A 134 -2.18 2.14 15.02
N LEU A 135 -3.06 1.20 15.39
CA LEU A 135 -3.78 1.24 16.67
C LEU A 135 -2.84 1.13 17.87
N VAL A 136 -1.85 0.24 17.82
CA VAL A 136 -0.86 0.08 18.90
C VAL A 136 -0.01 1.34 19.05
N ILE A 137 0.47 1.91 17.94
CA ILE A 137 1.24 3.16 17.94
C ILE A 137 0.43 4.30 18.58
N HIS A 138 -0.85 4.43 18.21
CA HIS A 138 -1.73 5.45 18.79
C HIS A 138 -1.97 5.26 20.29
N ALA A 139 -2.14 4.02 20.72
CA ALA A 139 -2.32 3.70 22.14
C ALA A 139 -1.09 4.11 22.96
N ILE A 140 0.12 3.82 22.45
CA ILE A 140 1.37 4.25 23.08
C ILE A 140 1.46 5.78 23.10
N ALA A 141 1.20 6.44 21.97
CA ALA A 141 1.25 7.89 21.87
C ALA A 141 0.32 8.57 22.89
N LYS A 142 -0.91 8.07 23.04
CA LYS A 142 -1.84 8.54 24.06
C LYS A 142 -1.36 8.29 25.48
N ALA A 143 -0.75 7.14 25.75
CA ALA A 143 -0.26 6.79 27.08
C ALA A 143 0.93 7.64 27.52
N VAL A 144 1.76 8.11 26.58
CA VAL A 144 2.93 8.95 26.89
C VAL A 144 2.71 10.45 26.67
N SER A 145 1.57 10.83 26.06
CA SER A 145 1.17 12.23 25.90
C SER A 145 0.80 12.84 27.25
N SER A 146 1.22 14.08 27.50
CA SER A 146 0.86 14.83 28.71
C SER A 146 0.40 16.25 28.34
N PRO A 147 -0.32 16.97 29.22
CA PRO A 147 -0.68 18.36 28.97
C PRO A 147 0.53 19.27 28.71
N ALA A 148 1.69 18.95 29.29
CA ALA A 148 2.93 19.67 29.07
C ALA A 148 3.58 19.35 27.71
N HIS A 149 3.41 18.12 27.22
CA HIS A 149 4.00 17.64 25.96
C HIS A 149 2.95 16.85 25.17
N PRO A 150 2.02 17.54 24.49
CA PRO A 150 0.99 16.86 23.72
C PRO A 150 1.61 16.18 22.50
N LEU A 151 1.50 14.85 22.44
CA LEU A 151 1.88 14.08 21.27
C LEU A 151 0.65 13.82 20.39
N HIS A 152 0.68 14.39 19.19
CA HIS A 152 -0.28 14.11 18.14
C HIS A 152 0.43 13.33 17.04
N LEU A 153 0.17 12.02 16.98
CA LEU A 153 0.57 11.19 15.85
C LEU A 153 -0.65 10.93 14.98
N ASP A 154 -0.47 11.01 13.67
CA ASP A 154 -1.49 10.60 12.68
C ASP A 154 -1.57 9.07 12.57
N ALA A 155 -1.68 8.41 13.72
CA ALA A 155 -1.87 6.98 13.87
C ALA A 155 -3.22 6.73 14.59
N GLY A 156 -3.74 5.51 14.46
CA GLY A 156 -4.98 5.09 15.11
C GLY A 156 -6.01 4.57 14.12
N PHE A 157 -7.28 4.63 14.55
CA PHE A 157 -8.38 4.04 13.80
C PHE A 157 -8.72 4.89 12.57
N SER A 158 -8.62 4.30 11.38
CA SER A 158 -8.95 4.94 10.11
C SER A 158 -10.03 4.16 9.37
N ILE A 159 -11.24 4.73 9.26
CA ILE A 159 -12.36 4.11 8.50
C ILE A 159 -11.90 3.77 7.09
N ASN A 160 -11.23 4.70 6.41
CA ASN A 160 -10.73 4.50 5.05
C ASN A 160 -9.69 3.38 5.00
N GLY A 161 -8.83 3.26 6.02
CA GLY A 161 -7.85 2.18 6.13
C GLY A 161 -8.51 0.81 6.28
N TRP A 162 -9.51 0.70 7.15
CA TRP A 162 -10.29 -0.54 7.32
C TRP A 162 -11.12 -0.89 6.09
N LEU A 163 -11.70 0.11 5.41
CA LEU A 163 -12.38 -0.09 4.12
C LEU A 163 -11.39 -0.60 3.07
N ALA A 164 -10.17 -0.05 2.99
CA ALA A 164 -9.16 -0.54 2.06
C ALA A 164 -8.80 -2.02 2.32
N VAL A 165 -8.69 -2.44 3.60
CA VAL A 165 -8.47 -3.85 3.96
C VAL A 165 -9.61 -4.73 3.43
N LEU A 166 -10.86 -4.38 3.75
CA LEU A 166 -12.04 -5.15 3.35
C LEU A 166 -12.17 -5.22 1.82
N LEU A 167 -12.05 -4.08 1.14
CA LEU A 167 -12.12 -4.00 -0.32
C LEU A 167 -11.02 -4.82 -0.98
N THR A 168 -9.81 -4.84 -0.42
CA THR A 168 -8.71 -5.64 -0.97
C THR A 168 -8.96 -7.14 -0.80
N PHE A 169 -9.54 -7.58 0.33
CA PHE A 169 -9.97 -8.97 0.50
C PHE A 169 -11.06 -9.35 -0.51
N VAL A 170 -12.07 -8.49 -0.70
CA VAL A 170 -13.12 -8.70 -1.70
C VAL A 170 -12.51 -8.78 -3.10
N LEU A 171 -11.61 -7.87 -3.45
CA LEU A 171 -10.94 -7.86 -4.74
C LEU A 171 -10.13 -9.14 -4.97
N ALA A 172 -9.41 -9.63 -3.95
CA ALA A 172 -8.68 -10.88 -4.02
C ALA A 172 -9.60 -12.07 -4.33
N ARG A 173 -10.79 -12.13 -3.71
CA ARG A 173 -11.79 -13.17 -3.98
C ARG A 173 -12.36 -13.06 -5.38
N VAL A 174 -12.74 -11.87 -5.83
CA VAL A 174 -13.26 -11.64 -7.18
C VAL A 174 -12.22 -12.03 -8.25
N PHE A 175 -10.95 -11.73 -8.01
CA PHE A 175 -9.87 -12.16 -8.91
C PHE A 175 -9.70 -13.68 -8.94
N ALA A 176 -9.81 -14.36 -7.80
CA ALA A 176 -9.74 -15.82 -7.74
C ALA A 176 -10.89 -16.48 -8.53
N GLU A 177 -12.12 -16.00 -8.34
CA GLU A 177 -13.27 -16.48 -9.11
C GLU A 177 -13.10 -16.18 -10.61
N GLY A 178 -12.64 -14.97 -10.96
CA GLY A 178 -12.40 -14.60 -12.36
C GLY A 178 -11.34 -15.46 -13.04
N THR A 179 -10.34 -15.94 -12.30
CA THR A 179 -9.33 -16.87 -12.84
C THR A 179 -9.90 -18.27 -13.09
N LEU A 180 -10.76 -18.77 -12.19
CA LEU A 180 -11.43 -20.06 -12.38
C LEU A 180 -12.36 -20.02 -13.61
N MET A 181 -13.13 -18.95 -13.77
CA MET A 181 -14.01 -18.78 -14.93
C MET A 181 -13.24 -18.75 -16.26
N ARG A 182 -12.03 -18.17 -16.26
CA ARG A 182 -11.17 -18.16 -17.46
C ARG A 182 -10.64 -19.56 -17.79
N GLU A 183 -10.19 -20.30 -16.78
CA GLU A 183 -9.71 -21.68 -16.94
C GLU A 183 -10.82 -22.59 -17.48
N ASP A 184 -12.05 -22.46 -16.98
CA ASP A 184 -13.22 -23.20 -17.46
C ASP A 184 -13.50 -22.91 -18.95
N LEU A 185 -13.39 -21.65 -19.38
CA LEU A 185 -13.60 -21.26 -20.78
C LEU A 185 -12.49 -21.79 -21.71
N GLU A 186 -11.23 -21.72 -21.27
CA GLU A 186 -10.08 -22.25 -22.03
C GLU A 186 -10.13 -23.79 -22.15
N GLY A 187 -10.80 -24.49 -21.23
CA GLY A 187 -11.00 -25.94 -21.27
C GLY A 187 -12.16 -26.44 -22.15
N THR A 188 -12.93 -25.53 -22.76
CA THR A 188 -14.10 -25.87 -23.60
C THR A 188 -13.86 -25.82 -25.11
N VAL A 189 -12.62 -25.51 -25.53
CA VAL A 189 -12.20 -25.44 -26.95
C VAL A 189 -11.42 -26.66 -27.41
#